data_AF-A0A0P7V2K1-F1
#
_entry.id   AF-A0A0P7V2K1-F1
#
_cell.length_a   1.000
_cell.length_b   1.000
_cell.length_c   1.000
_cell.angle_alpha   90.00
_cell.angle_beta   90.00
_cell.angle_gamma   90.00
#
_symmetry.space_group_name_H-M   'P 1'
#
loop_
_entity.id
_entity.type
_entity.pdbx_description
1 polymer ?
#
loop_
_entity_poly.entity_id
_entity_poly.type
_entity_poly.pdbx_seq_one_letter_code
_entity_poly.pdbx_strand_id
1 'polypeptide(L)'
;MIGWSCLLADAPSSEQLDLFSQKLQQCCVLFDFMDSVIDLKSKEIKRATLSELVEYVSTNRGVLVESTYPDITNMISTNIFRTLPPSENPDFDPEEDEPTLEAAWPHIQLVYEFFLRFLENPDFQPSIAKRYIDQKFVLQVQWVF
;
A
#
# COMPACT_ATOMS: atom_id res chain seq x y z
N MET A 1 -17.50 15.55 -3.87
CA MET A 1 -17.06 14.27 -4.46
C MET A 1 -15.98 14.59 -5.48
N ILE A 2 -14.84 15.10 -5.01
CA ILE A 2 -13.67 15.34 -5.86
C ILE A 2 -12.87 14.03 -5.85
N GLY A 3 -12.40 13.58 -7.02
CA GLY A 3 -11.12 12.87 -7.07
C GLY A 3 -11.09 11.38 -7.41
N TRP A 4 -12.18 10.72 -7.81
CA TRP A 4 -12.08 9.31 -8.27
C TRP A 4 -11.70 9.22 -9.75
N SER A 5 -11.87 10.30 -10.52
CA SER A 5 -11.61 10.35 -11.97
C SER A 5 -10.38 11.18 -12.34
N CYS A 6 -9.82 11.96 -11.42
CA CYS A 6 -8.70 12.85 -11.72
C CYS A 6 -7.40 12.11 -11.41
N LEU A 7 -6.59 11.92 -12.45
CA LEU A 7 -5.24 11.38 -12.33
C LEU A 7 -4.34 12.44 -11.68
N LEU A 8 -3.37 12.01 -10.88
CA LEU A 8 -2.33 12.84 -10.28
C LEU A 8 -1.58 13.64 -11.34
N ALA A 9 -1.37 13.05 -12.51
CA ALA A 9 -0.74 13.71 -13.65
C ALA A 9 -1.58 14.85 -14.26
N ASP A 10 -2.92 14.79 -14.12
CA ASP A 10 -3.84 15.78 -14.70
C ASP A 10 -4.13 16.95 -13.74
N ALA A 11 -3.78 16.80 -12.45
CA ALA A 11 -3.99 17.83 -11.44
C ALA A 11 -2.93 18.94 -11.55
N PRO A 12 -3.28 20.22 -11.28
CA PRO A 12 -2.30 21.30 -11.18
C PRO A 12 -1.22 20.98 -10.15
N SER A 13 0.04 21.33 -10.42
CA SER A 13 1.17 21.03 -9.54
C SER A 13 0.97 21.48 -8.08
N SER A 14 0.19 22.55 -7.85
CA SER A 14 -0.17 23.04 -6.52
C SER A 14 -1.11 22.12 -5.74
N GLU A 15 -1.88 21.26 -6.42
CA GLU A 15 -2.88 20.37 -5.83
C GLU A 15 -2.41 18.91 -5.77
N GLN A 16 -1.33 18.57 -6.48
CA GLN A 16 -0.86 17.19 -6.59
C GLN A 16 -0.46 16.56 -5.25
N LEU A 17 0.21 17.30 -4.37
CA LEU A 17 0.61 16.79 -3.04
C LEU A 17 -0.61 16.51 -2.14
N ASP A 18 -1.62 17.38 -2.20
CA ASP A 18 -2.85 17.19 -1.44
C ASP A 18 -3.64 15.99 -1.98
N LEU A 19 -3.74 15.86 -3.30
CA LEU A 19 -4.39 14.73 -3.96
C LEU A 19 -3.65 13.41 -3.68
N PHE A 20 -2.32 13.43 -3.67
CA PHE A 20 -1.49 12.29 -3.31
C PHE A 20 -1.79 11.81 -1.88
N SER A 21 -1.85 12.73 -0.93
CA SER A 21 -2.18 12.42 0.48
C SER A 21 -3.59 11.85 0.61
N GLN A 22 -4.57 12.42 -0.11
CA GLN A 22 -5.95 11.88 -0.13
C GLN A 22 -6.03 10.46 -0.70
N LYS A 23 -5.29 10.18 -1.79
CA LYS A 23 -5.25 8.84 -2.40
C LYS A 23 -4.58 7.82 -1.47
N LEU A 24 -3.51 8.19 -0.76
CA LEU A 24 -2.88 7.34 0.26
C LEU A 24 -3.86 6.95 1.37
N GLN A 25 -4.63 7.92 1.88
CA GLN A 25 -5.65 7.68 2.90
C GLN A 25 -6.77 6.77 2.39
N GLN A 26 -7.20 6.92 1.14
CA GLN A 26 -8.19 6.03 0.52
C GLN A 26 -7.67 4.59 0.39
N CYS A 27 -6.39 4.41 0.06
CA CYS A 27 -5.77 3.09 -0.03
C CYS A 27 -5.61 2.39 1.34
N CYS A 28 -5.88 3.07 2.47
CA CYS A 28 -5.96 2.44 3.80
C CYS A 28 -7.24 1.61 4.00
N VAL A 29 -8.27 1.76 3.15
CA VAL A 29 -9.48 0.93 3.22
C VAL A 29 -9.13 -0.50 2.82
N LEU A 30 -9.33 -1.45 3.74
CA LEU A 30 -9.13 -2.88 3.48
C LEU A 30 -10.39 -3.50 2.87
N PHE A 31 -10.19 -4.41 1.94
CA PHE A 31 -11.26 -5.18 1.33
C PHE A 31 -11.14 -6.63 1.76
N ASP A 32 -12.29 -7.27 1.97
CA ASP A 32 -12.37 -8.71 2.14
C ASP A 32 -12.28 -9.38 0.75
N PHE A 33 -11.31 -10.26 0.58
CA PHE A 33 -11.08 -11.02 -0.65
C PHE A 33 -11.63 -12.45 -0.59
N MET A 34 -12.21 -12.87 0.55
CA MET A 34 -12.86 -14.17 0.68
C MET A 34 -14.11 -14.27 -0.22
N ASP A 35 -14.81 -13.16 -0.43
CA ASP A 35 -15.82 -13.02 -1.48
C ASP A 35 -15.26 -12.22 -2.67
N SER A 36 -15.07 -12.90 -3.80
CA SER A 36 -14.47 -12.31 -5.01
C SER A 36 -15.41 -11.37 -5.77
N VAL A 37 -16.71 -11.38 -5.47
CA VAL A 37 -17.74 -10.61 -6.19
C VAL A 37 -18.13 -9.35 -5.42
N ILE A 38 -18.09 -9.38 -4.08
CA ILE A 38 -18.33 -8.21 -3.25
C ILE A 38 -17.27 -7.13 -3.53
N ASP A 39 -17.74 -5.90 -3.70
CA ASP A 39 -16.92 -4.71 -3.91
C ASP A 39 -15.96 -4.77 -5.10
N LEU A 40 -16.21 -5.63 -6.11
CA LEU A 40 -15.35 -5.80 -7.28
C LEU A 40 -14.90 -4.47 -7.89
N LYS A 41 -15.84 -3.53 -8.06
CA LYS A 41 -15.55 -2.19 -8.60
C LYS A 41 -14.62 -1.38 -7.69
N SER A 42 -14.87 -1.38 -6.39
CA SER A 42 -14.07 -0.65 -5.39
C SER A 42 -12.68 -1.26 -5.25
N LYS A 43 -12.57 -2.60 -5.32
CA LYS A 43 -11.29 -3.32 -5.37
C LYS A 43 -10.47 -2.92 -6.60
N GLU A 44 -11.10 -2.86 -7.77
CA GLU A 44 -10.40 -2.43 -8.99
C GLU A 44 -9.94 -0.97 -8.92
N ILE A 45 -10.77 -0.08 -8.36
CA ILE A 45 -10.39 1.31 -8.15
C ILE A 45 -9.17 1.42 -7.21
N LYS A 46 -9.18 0.69 -6.09
CA LYS A 46 -8.03 0.70 -5.17
C LYS A 46 -6.77 0.19 -5.87
N ARG A 47 -6.89 -0.87 -6.69
CA ARG A 47 -5.79 -1.42 -7.49
C ARG A 47 -5.22 -0.36 -8.44
N ALA A 48 -6.08 0.31 -9.22
CA ALA A 48 -5.67 1.37 -10.14
C ALA A 48 -5.01 2.54 -9.39
N THR A 49 -5.57 2.95 -8.26
CA THR A 49 -5.03 4.03 -7.43
C THR A 49 -3.66 3.68 -6.85
N LEU A 50 -3.47 2.46 -6.34
CA LEU A 50 -2.17 1.98 -5.87
C LEU A 50 -1.13 1.97 -7.00
N SER A 51 -1.51 1.49 -8.19
CA SER A 51 -0.63 1.51 -9.37
C SER A 51 -0.23 2.93 -9.76
N GLU A 52 -1.16 3.88 -9.71
CA GLU A 52 -0.91 5.29 -9.97
C GLU A 52 0.05 5.90 -8.94
N LEU A 53 -0.11 5.57 -7.65
CA LEU A 53 0.78 6.02 -6.58
C LEU A 53 2.22 5.49 -6.75
N VAL A 54 2.37 4.23 -7.19
CA VAL A 54 3.67 3.63 -7.52
C VAL A 54 4.37 4.42 -8.62
N GLU A 55 3.65 4.69 -9.71
CA GLU A 55 4.19 5.46 -10.84
C GLU A 55 4.54 6.89 -10.43
N TYR A 56 3.67 7.53 -9.65
CA TYR A 56 3.86 8.91 -9.19
C TYR A 56 5.13 9.06 -8.35
N VAL A 57 5.33 8.20 -7.35
CA VAL A 57 6.54 8.20 -6.50
C VAL A 57 7.80 7.81 -7.28
N SER A 58 7.68 6.97 -8.31
CA SER A 58 8.83 6.54 -9.12
C SER A 58 9.35 7.63 -10.06
N THR A 59 8.43 8.41 -10.64
CA THR A 59 8.74 9.33 -11.74
C THR A 59 8.93 10.78 -11.29
N ASN A 60 8.26 11.20 -10.20
CA ASN A 60 8.29 12.59 -9.75
C ASN A 60 9.34 12.83 -8.67
N ARG A 61 9.88 14.05 -8.66
CA ARG A 61 10.81 14.56 -7.65
C ARG A 61 10.10 15.54 -6.73
N GLY A 62 10.59 15.67 -5.50
CA GLY A 62 10.02 16.57 -4.49
C GLY A 62 8.68 16.09 -3.91
N VAL A 63 8.27 14.84 -4.17
CA VAL A 63 7.05 14.25 -3.60
C VAL A 63 7.23 13.87 -2.12
N LEU A 64 8.45 13.47 -1.75
CA LEU A 64 8.78 13.00 -0.40
C LEU A 64 9.13 14.14 0.55
N VAL A 65 8.14 14.99 0.83
CA VAL A 65 8.22 16.06 1.84
C VAL A 65 7.80 15.54 3.22
N GLU A 66 8.23 16.21 4.29
CA GLU A 66 8.00 15.74 5.67
C GLU A 66 6.52 15.46 5.99
N SER A 67 5.59 16.23 5.41
CA SER A 67 4.15 16.05 5.61
C SER A 67 3.57 14.78 4.97
N THR A 68 4.23 14.16 3.98
CA THR A 68 3.69 12.97 3.30
C THR A 68 4.12 11.65 3.95
N TYR A 69 5.20 11.63 4.74
CA TYR A 69 5.70 10.43 5.42
C TYR A 69 4.65 9.76 6.33
N PRO A 70 3.85 10.49 7.15
CA PRO A 70 2.81 9.87 7.96
C PRO A 70 1.77 9.11 7.13
N ASP A 71 1.26 9.72 6.04
CA ASP A 71 0.24 9.09 5.20
C ASP A 71 0.80 7.87 4.44
N ILE A 72 2.04 7.98 3.94
CA ILE A 72 2.76 6.88 3.28
C ILE A 72 2.90 5.69 4.23
N THR A 73 3.44 5.92 5.42
CA THR A 73 3.74 4.86 6.38
C THR A 73 2.47 4.25 6.96
N ASN A 74 1.42 5.04 7.16
CA ASN A 74 0.11 4.55 7.55
C ASN A 74 -0.52 3.66 6.47
N MET A 75 -0.47 4.06 5.20
CA MET A 75 -0.98 3.26 4.08
C MET A 75 -0.26 1.91 3.98
N ILE A 76 1.07 1.90 4.08
CA ILE A 76 1.86 0.66 4.06
C ILE A 76 1.52 -0.22 5.26
N SER A 77 1.54 0.34 6.48
CA SER A 77 1.28 -0.40 7.72
C SER A 77 -0.11 -1.04 7.72
N THR A 78 -1.13 -0.28 7.28
CA THR A 78 -2.52 -0.75 7.27
C THR A 78 -2.71 -1.93 6.33
N ASN A 79 -2.02 -1.92 5.17
CA ASN A 79 -2.15 -2.99 4.19
C ASN A 79 -1.28 -4.21 4.51
N ILE A 80 -0.05 -4.02 5.03
CA ILE A 80 0.89 -5.11 5.32
C ILE A 80 0.59 -5.77 6.68
N PHE A 81 0.39 -4.99 7.75
CA PHE A 81 0.20 -5.51 9.11
C PHE A 81 -1.26 -5.83 9.43
N ARG A 82 -1.96 -6.42 8.48
CA ARG A 82 -3.32 -6.90 8.73
C ARG A 82 -3.27 -8.21 9.50
N THR A 83 -4.29 -8.44 10.33
CA THR A 83 -4.49 -9.75 10.92
C THR A 83 -4.92 -10.69 9.80
N LEU A 84 -4.10 -11.69 9.48
CA LEU A 84 -4.50 -12.74 8.54
C LEU A 84 -5.71 -13.47 9.12
N PRO A 85 -6.71 -13.87 8.30
CA PRO A 85 -7.75 -14.76 8.77
C PRO A 85 -7.09 -16.05 9.32
N PRO A 86 -7.66 -16.66 10.37
CA PRO A 86 -7.14 -17.92 10.88
C PRO A 86 -7.06 -18.96 9.76
N SER A 87 -5.99 -19.75 9.74
CA SER A 87 -5.84 -20.84 8.76
C SER A 87 -7.11 -21.70 8.74
N GLU A 88 -7.72 -21.85 7.57
CA GLU A 88 -8.90 -22.71 7.41
C GLU A 88 -8.53 -24.21 7.49
N ASN A 89 -7.23 -24.55 7.38
CA ASN A 89 -6.73 -25.91 7.46
C ASN A 89 -5.88 -26.12 8.73
N PRO A 90 -6.47 -26.66 9.82
CA PRO A 90 -5.74 -26.98 11.04
C PRO A 90 -4.79 -28.19 10.91
N ASP A 91 -4.95 -29.00 9.87
CA ASP A 91 -4.13 -30.19 9.58
C ASP A 91 -3.10 -29.93 8.46
N PHE A 92 -2.77 -28.66 8.19
CA PHE A 92 -1.83 -28.29 7.12
C PHE A 92 -0.46 -28.97 7.29
N ASP A 93 -0.09 -29.77 6.29
CA ASP A 93 1.23 -30.40 6.19
C ASP A 93 2.11 -29.58 5.23
N PRO A 94 3.16 -28.89 5.72
CA PRO A 94 4.04 -28.09 4.88
C PRO A 94 4.85 -28.89 3.84
N GLU A 95 4.92 -30.22 3.94
CA GLU A 95 5.59 -31.08 2.95
C GLU A 95 4.65 -31.57 1.83
N GLU A 96 3.36 -31.73 2.11
CA GLU A 96 2.37 -32.29 1.17
C GLU A 96 1.37 -31.28 0.62
N ASP A 97 1.02 -30.24 1.39
CA ASP A 97 -0.03 -29.28 1.01
C ASP A 97 0.52 -28.10 0.20
N GLU A 98 -0.25 -27.69 -0.82
CA GLU A 98 0.05 -26.47 -1.56
C GLU A 98 -0.12 -25.23 -0.66
N PRO A 99 0.81 -24.26 -0.69
CA PRO A 99 0.70 -23.05 0.11
C PRO A 99 -0.56 -22.28 -0.27
N THR A 100 -1.35 -21.88 0.73
CA THR A 100 -2.54 -21.05 0.49
C THR A 100 -2.13 -19.73 -0.15
N LEU A 101 -2.68 -19.45 -1.35
CA LEU A 101 -2.44 -18.19 -2.04
C LEU A 101 -3.17 -17.05 -1.32
N GLU A 102 -2.47 -15.94 -1.09
CA GLU A 102 -3.07 -14.74 -0.52
C GLU A 102 -4.07 -14.11 -1.51
N ALA A 103 -5.37 -14.16 -1.19
CA ALA A 103 -6.42 -13.66 -2.07
C ALA A 103 -6.33 -12.14 -2.31
N ALA A 104 -5.78 -11.37 -1.36
CA ALA A 104 -5.54 -9.93 -1.50
C ALA A 104 -4.26 -9.58 -2.28
N TRP A 105 -3.54 -10.57 -2.81
CA TRP A 105 -2.26 -10.37 -3.51
C TRP A 105 -2.26 -9.26 -4.58
N PRO A 106 -3.32 -9.07 -5.40
CA PRO A 106 -3.35 -7.98 -6.37
C PRO A 106 -3.20 -6.57 -5.78
N HIS A 107 -3.63 -6.35 -4.53
CA HIS A 107 -3.40 -5.09 -3.82
C HIS A 107 -2.06 -5.10 -3.09
N ILE A 108 -1.71 -6.23 -2.46
CA ILE A 108 -0.52 -6.34 -1.62
C ILE A 108 0.77 -6.27 -2.42
N GLN A 109 0.80 -6.87 -3.61
CA GLN A 109 1.92 -6.72 -4.55
C GLN A 109 2.21 -5.24 -4.84
N LEU A 110 1.17 -4.43 -5.09
CA LEU A 110 1.32 -3.00 -5.37
C LEU A 110 1.77 -2.20 -4.14
N VAL A 111 1.35 -2.58 -2.94
CA VAL A 111 1.82 -1.95 -1.70
C VAL A 111 3.30 -2.25 -1.46
N TYR A 112 3.76 -3.47 -1.73
CA TYR A 112 5.18 -3.82 -1.66
C TYR A 112 5.99 -3.08 -2.71
N GLU A 113 5.49 -3.02 -3.95
CA GLU A 113 6.14 -2.25 -5.01
C GLU A 113 6.23 -0.78 -4.65
N PHE A 114 5.15 -0.19 -4.13
CA PHE A 114 5.13 1.19 -3.65
C PHE A 114 6.17 1.41 -2.56
N PHE A 115 6.25 0.50 -1.58
CA PHE A 115 7.21 0.60 -0.50
C PHE A 115 8.66 0.55 -1.01
N LEU A 116 8.95 -0.36 -1.96
CA LEU A 116 10.26 -0.45 -2.58
C LEU A 116 10.61 0.85 -3.32
N ARG A 117 9.70 1.38 -4.14
CA ARG A 117 9.90 2.65 -4.85
C ARG A 117 10.09 3.84 -3.92
N PHE A 118 9.37 3.87 -2.80
CA PHE A 118 9.52 4.88 -1.76
C PHE A 118 10.93 4.85 -1.12
N LEU A 119 11.47 3.66 -0.84
CA LEU A 119 12.81 3.49 -0.28
C LEU A 119 13.93 3.79 -1.31
N GLU A 120 13.69 3.47 -2.58
CA GLU A 120 14.65 3.68 -3.69
C GLU A 120 14.63 5.13 -4.23
N ASN A 121 13.67 5.96 -3.82
CA ASN A 121 13.53 7.32 -4.34
C ASN A 121 14.72 8.20 -3.87
N PRO A 122 15.38 8.95 -4.78
CA PRO A 122 16.52 9.81 -4.42
C PRO A 122 16.22 10.91 -3.38
N ASP A 123 14.96 11.32 -3.26
CA ASP A 123 14.51 12.32 -2.29
C ASP A 123 14.13 11.70 -0.92
N PHE A 124 14.33 10.38 -0.75
CA PHE A 124 14.08 9.70 0.51
C PHE A 124 14.99 10.20 1.62
N GLN A 125 14.41 10.49 2.79
CA GLN A 125 15.10 11.03 3.95
C GLN A 125 15.04 10.03 5.11
N PRO A 126 16.10 9.22 5.32
CA PRO A 126 16.14 8.22 6.39
C PRO A 126 15.92 8.80 7.80
N SER A 127 16.34 10.06 8.02
CA SER A 127 16.18 10.78 9.29
C SER A 127 14.73 11.02 9.67
N ILE A 128 13.84 11.21 8.69
CA ILE A 128 12.40 11.37 8.87
C ILE A 128 11.74 9.99 8.93
N ALA A 129 12.08 9.10 8.00
CA ALA A 129 11.49 7.76 7.87
C ALA A 129 11.63 6.93 9.16
N LYS A 130 12.78 6.96 9.83
CA LYS A 130 13.03 6.21 11.07
C LYS A 130 12.10 6.56 12.24
N ARG A 131 11.37 7.69 12.16
CA ARG A 131 10.36 8.07 13.16
C ARG A 131 9.08 7.22 13.05
N TYR A 132 8.88 6.58 11.90
CA TYR A 132 7.67 5.85 11.53
C TYR A 132 7.96 4.38 11.18
N ILE A 133 9.14 4.09 10.63
CA ILE A 133 9.64 2.74 10.33
C ILE A 133 10.57 2.35 11.48
N ASP A 134 10.00 1.90 12.59
CA ASP A 134 10.73 1.49 13.78
C ASP A 134 11.02 -0.02 13.79
N GLN A 135 11.71 -0.51 14.82
CA GLN A 135 12.04 -1.94 14.95
C GLN A 135 10.78 -2.82 14.99
N LYS A 136 9.65 -2.28 15.48
CA LYS A 136 8.37 -2.98 15.49
C LYS A 136 7.82 -3.15 14.08
N PHE A 137 7.91 -2.11 13.24
CA PHE A 137 7.58 -2.19 11.81
C PHE A 137 8.38 -3.30 11.12
N VAL A 138 9.70 -3.35 11.33
CA VAL A 138 10.58 -4.36 10.71
C VAL A 138 10.22 -5.78 11.18
N LEU A 139 9.98 -5.96 12.48
CA LEU A 139 9.57 -7.25 13.03
C LEU A 139 8.24 -7.70 12.43
N GLN A 140 7.26 -6.80 12.28
CA GLN A 140 5.96 -7.14 11.69
C GLN A 140 6.08 -7.52 10.21
N VAL A 141 6.99 -6.92 9.43
CA VAL A 141 7.25 -7.35 8.05
C VAL A 141 7.86 -8.75 8.04
N GLN A 142 8.77 -9.06 8.96
CA GLN A 142 9.44 -10.36 9.02
C GLN A 142 8.49 -11.52 9.34
N TRP A 143 7.37 -11.28 10.04
CA TRP A 143 6.33 -12.30 10.27
C TRP A 143 5.42 -12.54 9.05
N VAL A 144 5.46 -11.66 8.05
CA VAL A 144 4.65 -11.78 6.82
C VAL A 144 5.40 -12.56 5.71
N PHE A 145 6.70 -12.81 5.90
CA PHE A 145 7.54 -13.69 5.07
C PHE A 145 7.87 -14.99 5.80
#